data_AF-A0AAN6N2C3-F1
#
_entry.id   AF-A0AAN6N2C3-F1
#
_cell.length_a   1.000
_cell.length_b   1.000
_cell.length_c   1.000
_cell.angle_alpha   90.00
_cell.angle_beta   90.00
_cell.angle_gamma   90.00
#
_symmetry.space_group_name_H-M   'P 1'
#
loop_
_entity.id
_entity.type
_entity.pdbx_description
1 polymer ?
#
loop_
_entity_poly.entity_id
_entity_poly.type
_entity_poly.pdbx_seq_one_letter_code
_entity_poly.pdbx_strand_id
1 'polypeptide(L)'
;MLKNPNLKATYENAWVALSNILRGMLKNPNLKATYLVIDALDECVVDLPKLLDFIVRISSDRVKWLLTSRNETNIEKKLRSDDRRTRLSLELKANAMQVSRAVDMYIDDKLSGLEAEI
;
A
#
# COMPACT_ATOMS: atom_id res chain seq x y z
N MET A 1 -6.91 21.41 -23.31
CA MET A 1 -6.03 20.36 -23.85
C MET A 1 -6.85 19.37 -24.64
N LEU A 2 -6.56 19.21 -25.93
CA LEU A 2 -7.25 18.32 -26.86
C LEU A 2 -7.08 16.85 -26.40
N LYS A 3 -8.15 16.20 -25.93
CA LYS A 3 -8.14 14.75 -25.66
C LYS A 3 -8.31 14.03 -27.00
N ASN A 4 -7.22 13.46 -27.53
CA ASN A 4 -7.29 12.60 -28.71
C ASN A 4 -8.07 11.31 -28.36
N PRO A 5 -9.24 11.04 -28.98
CA PRO A 5 -10.07 9.90 -28.64
C PRO A 5 -9.43 8.54 -28.97
N ASN A 6 -8.57 8.47 -29.99
CA ASN A 6 -7.85 7.23 -30.35
C ASN A 6 -6.77 6.88 -29.32
N LEU A 7 -6.16 7.89 -28.71
CA LEU A 7 -5.20 7.71 -27.64
C LEU A 7 -5.89 7.14 -26.38
N LYS A 8 -7.08 7.66 -26.03
CA LYS A 8 -7.90 7.15 -24.93
C LYS A 8 -8.33 5.69 -25.14
N ALA A 9 -8.73 5.31 -26.36
CA ALA A 9 -9.11 3.93 -26.68
C ALA A 9 -7.92 2.95 -26.57
N THR A 10 -6.73 3.36 -26.97
CA THR A 10 -5.51 2.54 -26.88
C THR A 10 -5.10 2.31 -25.42
N TYR A 11 -5.18 3.34 -24.56
CA TYR A 11 -4.88 3.21 -23.13
C TYR A 11 -5.90 2.37 -22.37
N GLU A 12 -7.19 2.47 -22.69
CA GLU A 12 -8.21 1.62 -22.06
C GLU A 12 -7.94 0.14 -22.37
N ASN A 13 -7.59 -0.17 -23.63
CA ASN A 13 -7.22 -1.51 -24.04
C ASN A 13 -5.94 -2.00 -23.33
N ALA A 14 -4.94 -1.13 -23.16
CA ALA A 14 -3.70 -1.46 -22.46
C ALA A 14 -3.94 -1.74 -20.96
N TRP A 15 -4.72 -0.89 -20.27
CA TRP A 15 -5.08 -1.11 -18.86
C TRP A 15 -5.80 -2.44 -18.68
N VAL A 16 -6.82 -2.72 -19.50
CA VAL A 16 -7.58 -3.97 -19.42
C VAL A 16 -6.67 -5.18 -19.64
N ALA A 17 -5.82 -5.15 -20.66
CA ALA A 17 -4.88 -6.23 -20.93
C ALA A 17 -3.90 -6.46 -19.77
N LEU A 18 -3.21 -5.42 -19.31
CA LEU A 18 -2.20 -5.52 -18.26
C LEU A 18 -2.79 -5.91 -16.91
N SER A 19 -3.92 -5.31 -16.52
CA SER A 19 -4.60 -5.65 -15.26
C SER A 19 -5.12 -7.09 -15.27
N ASN A 20 -5.58 -7.60 -16.42
CA ASN A 20 -5.98 -8.99 -16.56
C ASN A 20 -4.80 -9.96 -16.46
N ILE A 21 -3.67 -9.64 -17.11
CA ILE A 21 -2.44 -10.45 -17.04
C ILE A 21 -1.95 -10.52 -15.59
N LEU A 22 -1.78 -9.36 -14.94
CA LEU A 22 -1.32 -9.31 -13.55
C LEU A 22 -2.28 -10.06 -12.62
N ARG A 23 -3.60 -9.87 -12.79
CA ARG A 23 -4.60 -10.63 -12.02
C ARG A 23 -4.49 -12.14 -12.26
N GLY A 24 -4.24 -12.58 -13.49
CA GLY A 24 -4.02 -13.98 -13.82
C GLY A 24 -2.79 -14.56 -13.10
N MET A 25 -1.69 -13.82 -13.11
CA MET A 25 -0.47 -14.18 -12.37
C MET A 25 -0.74 -14.31 -10.86
N LEU A 26 -1.41 -13.31 -10.28
CA LEU A 26 -1.68 -13.25 -8.83
C LEU A 26 -2.70 -14.28 -8.34
N LYS A 27 -3.63 -14.72 -9.20
CA LYS A 27 -4.61 -15.76 -8.89
C LYS A 27 -4.08 -17.18 -9.06
N ASN A 28 -2.87 -17.37 -9.58
CA ASN A 28 -2.30 -18.69 -9.78
C ASN A 28 -2.28 -19.46 -8.44
N PRO A 29 -2.90 -20.66 -8.34
CA PRO A 29 -2.93 -21.43 -7.10
C PRO A 29 -1.54 -21.84 -6.62
N ASN A 30 -0.57 -21.98 -7.53
CA ASN A 30 0.81 -22.33 -7.21
C ASN A 30 1.66 -21.12 -6.79
N LEU A 31 1.10 -19.91 -6.84
CA LEU A 31 1.82 -18.71 -6.40
C LEU A 31 2.04 -18.74 -4.89
N LYS A 32 3.30 -18.59 -4.48
CA LYS A 32 3.69 -18.40 -3.08
C LYS A 32 3.24 -17.03 -2.57
N ALA A 33 3.35 -16.83 -1.26
CA ALA A 33 3.13 -15.51 -0.67
C ALA A 33 4.01 -14.48 -1.41
N THR A 34 3.35 -13.45 -1.95
CA THR A 34 3.94 -12.45 -2.84
C THR A 34 3.70 -11.07 -2.25
N TYR A 35 4.73 -10.23 -2.30
CA TYR A 35 4.71 -8.85 -1.85
C TYR A 35 4.86 -7.94 -3.06
N LEU A 36 3.91 -7.02 -3.22
CA LEU A 36 3.94 -6.01 -4.27
C LEU A 36 4.18 -4.66 -3.63
N VAL A 37 5.15 -3.93 -4.16
CA VAL A 37 5.56 -2.63 -3.64
C VAL A 37 5.23 -1.57 -4.67
N ILE A 38 4.51 -0.53 -4.26
CA ILE A 38 4.32 0.68 -5.05
C ILE A 38 4.90 1.84 -4.25
N ASP A 39 5.87 2.51 -4.87
CA ASP A 39 6.43 3.74 -4.33
C ASP A 39 5.74 4.98 -4.92
N ALA A 40 5.66 6.06 -4.13
CA ALA A 40 5.13 7.35 -4.52
C ALA A 40 3.74 7.29 -5.20
N LEU A 41 2.80 6.58 -4.57
CA LEU A 41 1.46 6.32 -5.12
C LEU A 41 0.70 7.60 -5.47
N ASP A 42 0.92 8.69 -4.74
CA ASP A 42 0.31 10.00 -4.98
C ASP A 42 0.82 10.71 -6.25
N GLU A 43 1.98 10.32 -6.79
CA GLU A 43 2.47 10.83 -8.08
C GLU A 43 1.72 10.19 -9.27
N CYS A 44 0.87 9.19 -9.02
CA CYS A 44 -0.08 8.69 -10.00
C CYS A 44 -1.25 9.67 -10.14
N VAL A 45 -1.15 10.63 -11.05
CA VAL A 45 -2.21 11.65 -11.22
C VAL A 45 -3.39 11.14 -12.04
N VAL A 46 -3.13 10.32 -13.06
CA VAL A 46 -4.15 9.83 -13.98
C VAL A 46 -4.66 8.46 -13.53
N ASP A 47 -5.99 8.32 -13.43
CA ASP A 47 -6.66 7.06 -13.09
C ASP A 47 -6.26 6.41 -11.75
N LEU A 48 -5.69 7.17 -10.81
CA LEU A 48 -5.40 6.69 -9.44
C LEU A 48 -6.61 6.02 -8.76
N PRO A 49 -7.85 6.55 -8.83
CA PRO A 49 -9.00 5.83 -8.28
C PRO A 49 -9.17 4.42 -8.87
N LYS A 50 -8.91 4.24 -10.17
CA LYS A 50 -8.94 2.95 -10.88
C LYS A 50 -7.85 2.00 -10.38
N LEU A 51 -6.64 2.53 -10.13
CA LEU A 51 -5.53 1.77 -9.55
C LEU A 51 -5.84 1.33 -8.11
N LEU A 52 -6.35 2.24 -7.27
CA LEU A 52 -6.74 1.92 -5.89
C LEU A 52 -7.82 0.84 -5.84
N ASP A 53 -8.85 0.96 -6.69
CA ASP A 53 -9.89 -0.08 -6.85
C ASP A 53 -9.30 -1.43 -7.25
N PHE A 54 -8.32 -1.43 -8.14
CA PHE A 54 -7.65 -2.65 -8.56
C PHE A 54 -6.84 -3.28 -7.42
N ILE A 55 -6.01 -2.49 -6.71
CA ILE A 55 -5.21 -2.94 -5.56
C ILE A 55 -6.12 -3.57 -4.50
N VAL A 56 -7.18 -2.87 -4.11
CA VAL A 56 -8.16 -3.40 -3.15
C VAL A 56 -8.77 -4.67 -3.71
N ARG A 57 -9.22 -4.73 -4.96
CA ARG A 57 -9.88 -5.93 -5.49
C ARG A 57 -9.00 -7.18 -5.51
N ILE A 58 -7.70 -7.05 -5.78
CA ILE A 58 -6.79 -8.19 -5.97
C ILE A 58 -5.98 -8.56 -4.72
N SER A 59 -6.00 -7.72 -3.69
CA SER A 59 -5.40 -8.03 -2.39
C SER A 59 -5.98 -9.35 -1.83
N SER A 60 -5.13 -10.20 -1.25
CA SER A 60 -5.54 -11.47 -0.65
C SER A 60 -4.51 -11.91 0.39
N ASP A 61 -4.78 -12.98 1.13
CA ASP A 61 -3.86 -13.48 2.16
C ASP A 61 -2.48 -13.85 1.59
N ARG A 62 -2.42 -14.25 0.32
CA ARG A 62 -1.18 -14.57 -0.41
C ARG A 62 -0.56 -13.37 -1.12
N VAL A 63 -1.29 -12.28 -1.32
CA VAL A 63 -0.81 -11.10 -2.06
C VAL A 63 -0.90 -9.88 -1.17
N LYS A 64 0.25 -9.50 -0.60
CA LYS A 64 0.39 -8.37 0.30
C LYS A 64 0.91 -7.16 -0.47
N TRP A 65 0.36 -5.99 -0.14
CA TRP A 65 0.73 -4.73 -0.77
C TRP A 65 1.45 -3.84 0.24
N LEU A 66 2.60 -3.30 -0.17
CA LEU A 66 3.30 -2.23 0.52
C LEU A 66 3.21 -0.98 -0.35
N LEU A 67 2.59 0.06 0.19
CA LEU A 67 2.29 1.28 -0.54
C LEU A 67 2.93 2.45 0.19
N THR A 68 3.68 3.29 -0.52
CA THR A 68 4.16 4.58 -0.02
C THR A 68 3.43 5.70 -0.75
N SER A 69 3.22 6.82 -0.06
CA SER A 69 2.43 7.95 -0.53
C SER A 69 2.64 9.15 0.38
N ARG A 70 2.44 10.37 -0.11
CA ARG A 70 2.06 11.51 0.75
C ARG A 70 0.74 11.21 1.49
N ASN A 71 0.50 11.92 2.58
CA ASN A 71 -0.73 11.75 3.39
C ASN A 71 -1.94 12.40 2.71
N GLU A 72 -2.47 11.74 1.66
CA GLU A 72 -3.65 12.20 0.94
C GLU A 72 -4.93 11.47 1.39
N THR A 73 -5.94 12.25 1.78
CA THR A 73 -7.19 11.70 2.34
C THR A 73 -7.99 10.84 1.36
N ASN A 74 -7.93 11.11 0.06
CA ASN A 74 -8.56 10.31 -1.01
C ASN A 74 -7.94 8.91 -1.09
N ILE A 75 -6.61 8.79 -1.02
CA ILE A 75 -5.89 7.52 -1.01
C ILE A 75 -6.26 6.74 0.26
N GLU A 76 -6.18 7.41 1.41
CA GLU A 76 -6.48 6.79 2.70
C GLU A 76 -7.92 6.25 2.77
N LYS A 77 -8.93 7.05 2.39
CA LYS A 77 -10.34 6.65 2.41
C LYS A 77 -10.59 5.43 1.54
N LYS A 78 -9.99 5.38 0.35
CA LYS A 78 -10.19 4.27 -0.59
C LYS A 78 -9.51 2.98 -0.11
N LEU A 79 -8.33 3.08 0.51
CA LEU A 79 -7.64 1.93 1.10
C LEU A 79 -8.29 1.45 2.41
N ARG A 80 -9.09 2.30 3.07
CA ARG A 80 -9.86 1.94 4.28
C ARG A 80 -11.21 1.28 3.99
N SER A 81 -11.75 1.35 2.77
CA SER A 81 -13.14 0.96 2.50
C SER A 81 -13.43 -0.55 2.55
N ASP A 82 -12.46 -1.39 2.92
CA ASP A 82 -12.62 -2.83 3.03
C ASP A 82 -12.22 -3.31 4.44
N ASP A 83 -13.19 -3.28 5.36
CA ASP A 83 -13.03 -3.68 6.77
C ASP A 83 -12.65 -5.16 6.93
N ARG A 84 -12.72 -5.96 5.86
CA ARG A 84 -12.38 -7.39 5.90
C ARG A 84 -10.87 -7.65 5.86
N ARG A 85 -10.04 -6.64 5.63
CA ARG A 85 -8.59 -6.80 5.49
C ARG A 85 -7.82 -6.04 6.56
N THR A 86 -6.83 -6.68 7.15
CA THR A 86 -5.91 -6.05 8.09
C THR A 86 -5.02 -5.06 7.33
N ARG A 87 -5.22 -3.76 7.59
CA ARG A 87 -4.35 -2.68 7.09
C ARG A 87 -3.43 -2.22 8.20
N LEU A 88 -2.12 -2.28 7.95
CA LEU A 88 -1.12 -1.63 8.79
C LEU A 88 -0.80 -0.24 8.23
N SER A 89 -1.07 0.80 9.01
CA SER A 89 -0.69 2.17 8.68
C SER A 89 0.59 2.51 9.43
N LEU A 90 1.66 2.90 8.71
CA LEU A 90 2.90 3.38 9.33
C LEU A 90 2.96 4.92 9.42
N GLU A 91 1.84 5.59 9.12
CA GLU A 91 1.70 7.03 9.28
C GLU A 91 1.82 7.40 10.77
N LEU A 92 2.57 8.48 11.04
CA LEU A 92 2.99 8.85 12.40
C LEU A 92 1.80 9.10 13.34
N LYS A 93 0.73 9.76 12.90
CA LYS A 93 -0.44 9.97 13.76
C LYS A 93 -1.15 8.65 14.07
N ALA A 94 -1.20 7.74 13.10
CA ALA A 94 -1.81 6.42 13.28
C ALA A 94 -1.01 5.49 14.19
N ASN A 95 0.33 5.63 14.25
CA ASN A 95 1.19 4.77 15.07
C ASN A 95 1.89 5.49 16.24
N ALA A 96 1.52 6.74 16.54
CA ALA A 96 2.21 7.59 17.52
C ALA A 96 2.39 6.91 18.88
N MET A 97 1.35 6.21 19.36
CA MET A 97 1.39 5.51 20.65
C MET A 97 2.38 4.34 20.64
N GLN A 98 2.38 3.56 19.57
CA GLN A 98 3.27 2.41 19.41
C GLN A 98 4.73 2.88 19.30
N VAL A 99 4.96 3.96 18.54
CA VAL A 99 6.28 4.58 18.41
C VAL A 99 6.75 5.14 19.75
N SER A 100 5.92 5.91 20.46
CA SER A 100 6.26 6.43 21.81
C SER A 100 6.66 5.30 22.75
N ARG A 101 5.84 4.25 22.83
CA ARG A 101 6.13 3.10 23.68
C ARG A 101 7.42 2.39 23.30
N ALA A 102 7.70 2.24 22.00
CA ALA A 102 8.94 1.63 21.55
C ALA A 102 10.17 2.48 21.92
N VAL A 103 10.04 3.82 21.88
CA VAL A 103 11.08 4.75 22.34
C VAL A 103 11.28 4.64 23.84
N ASP A 104 10.21 4.63 24.64
CA ASP A 104 10.28 4.50 26.10
C ASP A 104 10.98 3.19 26.49
N MET A 105 10.58 2.06 25.88
CA MET A 105 11.21 0.76 26.11
C MET A 105 12.70 0.75 25.75
N TYR A 106 13.09 1.45 24.68
CA TYR A 106 14.50 1.55 24.30
C TYR A 106 15.32 2.37 25.31
N ILE A 107 14.74 3.43 25.85
CA ILE A 107 15.37 4.24 26.91
C ILE A 107 15.59 3.38 28.15
N ASP A 108 14.56 2.66 28.61
CA ASP A 108 14.63 1.81 29.81
C ASP A 108 15.69 0.70 29.66
N ASP A 109 15.77 0.07 28.48
CA ASP A 109 16.78 -0.94 28.14
C ASP A 109 18.21 -0.38 28.26
N LYS A 110 18.43 0.83 27.73
CA LYS A 110 19.76 1.47 27.76
C LYS A 110 20.15 1.93 29.15
N LEU A 111 19.20 2.44 29.94
CA LEU A 111 19.44 2.80 31.34
C LEU A 111 19.82 1.56 32.17
N SER A 112 19.06 0.46 32.01
CA SER A 112 19.33 -0.79 32.70
C SER A 112 20.70 -1.37 32.36
N GLY A 113 21.14 -1.24 31.10
CA GLY A 113 22.47 -1.67 30.67
C GLY A 113 23.60 -0.84 31.30
N LEU A 114 23.42 0.46 31.46
CA LEU A 114 24.40 1.34 32.11
C LEU A 114 24.49 1.09 33.62
N GLU A 115 23.37 0.79 34.27
CA GLU A 115 23.34 0.43 35.70
C GLU A 115 24.04 -0.92 35.98
N ALA A 116 24.08 -1.82 35.00
CA ALA A 116 24.76 -3.11 35.11
C ALA A 116 26.29 -3.05 34.91
N GLU A 117 26.84 -1.89 34.50
CA GLU A 117 28.28 -1.67 34.28
C GLU A 117 28.98 -0.94 35.45
N ILE A 118 28.26 -0.64 36.53
CA ILE A 118 28.77 -0.03 37.78
C ILE A 118 28.78 -1.06 38.91
#